data_AF-I2FS31-F1
#
_entry.id   AF-I2FS31-F1
#
_cell.length_a   1.000
_cell.length_b   1.000
_cell.length_c   1.000
_cell.angle_alpha   90.00
_cell.angle_beta   90.00
_cell.angle_gamma   90.00
#
_symmetry.space_group_name_H-M   'P 1'
#
loop_
_entity.id
_entity.type
_entity.pdbx_description
1 polymer ?
#
loop_
_entity_poly.entity_id
_entity_poly.type
_entity_poly.pdbx_seq_one_letter_code
_entity_poly.pdbx_strand_id
1 'polypeptide(L)'
;MAEETETQASASKAKGEVEVLNDNTDEGTNSNSDLNGDSKQYNFHTLAKLLELVPKLTLHNYYSWSTHIKSFLQSVPHVMKHLKGAYDKKHTKWNCAFDDTLINALHGTINTISKYNVNYLILNIIREYHTFHQVWKKIETGLTNEATVTSCQLALIAQLGDIKMFNSNTQKLIQEIRSIQMESSLLGKPFANDTLFSNLQKCTICHPMYKETVTTISQLNFNALTTALIICQSAIENNPTYKVDLCQAGARIAGSDNQDESAKVDKKDEKDKKDEKDKKDDSHTSARVATRPRKI
;
A
#
# COMPACT_ATOMS: atom_id res chain seq x y z
N MET A 1 -66.76 -52.04 10.47
CA MET A 1 -67.62 -51.98 11.68
C MET A 1 -67.72 -50.52 12.09
N ALA A 2 -68.83 -50.13 12.70
CA ALA A 2 -69.17 -48.73 12.96
C ALA A 2 -69.61 -48.55 14.42
N GLU A 3 -69.25 -47.38 14.95
CA GLU A 3 -69.74 -46.64 16.12
C GLU A 3 -68.97 -45.31 15.97
N GLU A 4 -69.54 -44.17 15.55
CA GLU A 4 -70.77 -43.50 15.97
C GLU A 4 -70.84 -43.23 17.48
N THR A 5 -70.48 -42.00 17.88
CA THR A 5 -71.40 -41.21 18.70
C THR A 5 -71.19 -39.70 18.52
N GLU A 6 -72.26 -39.06 18.08
CA GLU A 6 -72.59 -37.64 18.23
C GLU A 6 -72.70 -37.21 19.72
N THR A 7 -72.93 -35.96 20.14
CA THR A 7 -72.76 -34.57 19.64
C THR A 7 -73.31 -33.69 20.77
N GLN A 8 -72.76 -32.50 21.05
CA GLN A 8 -73.55 -31.25 21.24
C GLN A 8 -72.69 -30.06 21.72
N ALA A 9 -73.12 -28.87 21.29
CA ALA A 9 -72.64 -27.59 21.78
C ALA A 9 -73.66 -26.96 22.74
N SER A 10 -73.22 -25.99 23.55
CA SER A 10 -74.10 -25.01 24.17
C SER A 10 -73.35 -23.71 24.43
N ALA A 11 -73.97 -22.59 24.09
CA ALA A 11 -73.46 -21.24 24.35
C ALA A 11 -74.59 -20.40 24.94
N SER A 12 -74.30 -19.66 26.02
CA SER A 12 -75.29 -18.84 26.72
C SER A 12 -74.73 -17.51 27.20
N LYS A 13 -75.56 -16.47 27.14
CA LYS A 13 -75.17 -15.06 27.20
C LYS A 13 -74.80 -14.56 28.60
N ALA A 14 -73.92 -13.56 28.54
CA ALA A 14 -73.65 -12.56 29.56
C ALA A 14 -74.86 -11.99 30.33
N LYS A 15 -74.60 -11.60 31.57
CA LYS A 15 -75.08 -10.38 32.21
C LYS A 15 -73.93 -9.79 33.04
N GLY A 16 -73.97 -8.50 33.36
CA GLY A 16 -72.90 -7.85 34.13
C GLY A 16 -73.43 -6.71 35.00
N GLU A 17 -72.57 -6.21 35.87
CA GLU A 17 -72.79 -5.09 36.79
C GLU A 17 -71.51 -4.23 36.86
N VAL A 18 -71.64 -2.96 37.26
CA VAL A 18 -70.57 -1.96 37.20
C VAL A 18 -70.65 -1.08 38.46
N GLU A 19 -69.58 -1.03 39.26
CA GLU A 19 -69.49 -0.11 40.40
C GLU A 19 -68.06 0.44 40.63
N VAL A 20 -67.67 1.35 39.73
CA VAL A 20 -67.32 2.75 40.03
C VAL A 20 -66.35 3.08 41.21
N LEU A 21 -65.15 3.55 40.82
CA LEU A 21 -64.26 4.57 41.43
C LEU A 21 -63.25 4.25 42.56
N ASN A 22 -61.99 4.66 42.30
CA ASN A 22 -60.94 5.17 43.20
C ASN A 22 -60.33 4.20 44.26
N ASP A 23 -59.12 4.42 44.79
CA ASP A 23 -58.22 5.59 44.69
C ASP A 23 -56.71 5.24 44.72
N ASN A 24 -55.86 6.22 44.40
CA ASN A 24 -54.42 6.33 44.66
C ASN A 24 -53.46 5.26 44.11
N THR A 25 -52.42 5.73 43.40
CA THR A 25 -51.18 4.97 43.12
C THR A 25 -50.02 5.96 43.11
N ASP A 26 -49.21 5.97 44.16
CA ASP A 26 -47.93 6.70 44.18
C ASP A 26 -46.93 6.08 45.19
N GLU A 27 -45.67 6.51 45.06
CA GLU A 27 -44.51 6.34 45.92
C GLU A 27 -44.05 4.90 46.30
N GLY A 28 -42.99 4.47 45.59
CA GLY A 28 -41.68 4.59 46.26
C GLY A 28 -40.90 3.30 46.57
N THR A 29 -40.15 2.79 45.59
CA THR A 29 -38.82 2.21 45.90
C THR A 29 -37.83 2.49 44.77
N ASN A 30 -36.72 3.13 45.12
CA ASN A 30 -35.73 3.66 44.19
C ASN A 30 -35.13 2.62 43.23
N SER A 31 -35.00 3.03 41.96
CA SER A 31 -33.97 2.49 41.06
C SER A 31 -33.37 3.63 40.25
N ASN A 32 -32.37 4.30 40.84
CA ASN A 32 -31.50 5.23 40.11
C ASN A 32 -30.65 4.43 39.11
N SER A 33 -31.22 4.13 37.94
CA SER A 33 -30.41 3.83 36.77
C SER A 33 -29.83 5.15 36.25
N ASP A 34 -28.70 5.55 36.81
CA ASP A 34 -27.86 6.65 36.30
C ASP A 34 -27.29 6.29 34.92
N LEU A 35 -28.16 6.27 33.91
CA LEU A 35 -27.83 6.15 32.50
C LEU A 35 -27.30 7.50 32.00
N ASN A 36 -26.19 7.92 32.61
CA ASN A 36 -25.38 9.07 32.22
C ASN A 36 -24.61 8.74 30.93
N GLY A 37 -25.38 8.53 29.86
CA GLY A 37 -24.97 8.00 28.56
C GLY A 37 -24.49 9.09 27.60
N ASP A 38 -23.71 10.05 28.10
CA ASP A 38 -23.33 11.30 27.42
C ASP A 38 -22.37 11.08 26.20
N SER A 39 -22.23 9.84 25.75
CA SER A 39 -21.55 9.46 24.52
C SER A 39 -22.36 9.89 23.29
N LYS A 40 -22.19 11.15 22.88
CA LYS A 40 -22.60 11.63 21.53
C LYS A 40 -21.99 10.72 20.47
N GLN A 41 -22.79 9.79 19.93
CA GLN A 41 -22.34 8.93 18.85
C GLN A 41 -22.09 9.75 17.59
N TYR A 42 -20.92 9.56 16.98
CA TYR A 42 -20.52 10.30 15.79
C TYR A 42 -21.29 9.74 14.60
N ASN A 43 -22.09 10.59 13.95
CA ASN A 43 -22.82 10.19 12.75
C ASN A 43 -21.87 10.08 11.54
N PHE A 44 -22.37 9.44 10.47
CA PHE A 44 -21.62 9.25 9.24
C PHE A 44 -21.03 10.53 8.66
N HIS A 45 -21.76 11.65 8.69
CA HIS A 45 -21.29 12.91 8.11
C HIS A 45 -20.09 13.49 8.90
N THR A 46 -20.11 13.41 10.24
CA THR A 46 -18.97 13.80 11.07
C THR A 46 -17.75 12.91 10.84
N LEU A 47 -17.94 11.59 10.77
CA LEU A 47 -16.84 10.64 10.52
C LEU A 47 -16.28 10.78 9.10
N ALA A 48 -17.13 10.92 8.08
CA ALA A 48 -16.70 11.16 6.70
C ALA A 48 -15.89 12.45 6.58
N LYS A 49 -16.30 13.54 7.24
CA LYS A 49 -15.57 14.82 7.25
C LYS A 49 -14.23 14.75 7.99
N LEU A 50 -14.12 13.97 9.07
CA LEU A 50 -12.83 13.70 9.72
C LEU A 50 -11.88 12.89 8.82
N LEU A 51 -12.43 11.92 8.07
CA LEU A 51 -11.65 11.06 7.18
C LEU A 51 -11.44 11.65 5.77
N GLU A 52 -12.03 12.80 5.46
CA GLU A 52 -11.88 13.51 4.18
C GLU A 52 -10.42 13.93 3.92
N LEU A 53 -9.70 14.28 4.99
CA LEU A 53 -8.27 14.63 4.99
C LEU A 53 -7.33 13.43 4.82
N VAL A 54 -7.84 12.19 4.82
CA VAL A 54 -7.00 10.99 4.69
C VAL A 54 -6.72 10.70 3.20
N PRO A 55 -5.45 10.55 2.79
CA PRO A 55 -5.09 10.18 1.41
C PRO A 55 -5.82 8.90 0.98
N LYS A 56 -6.47 8.91 -0.18
CA LYS A 56 -7.31 7.78 -0.60
C LYS A 56 -6.50 6.48 -0.74
N LEU A 57 -7.03 5.38 -0.22
CA LEU A 57 -6.33 4.08 -0.17
C LEU A 57 -6.07 3.52 -1.58
N THR A 58 -4.80 3.17 -1.81
CA THR A 58 -4.25 2.49 -2.98
C THR A 58 -3.35 1.34 -2.51
N LEU A 59 -2.89 0.49 -3.42
CA LEU A 59 -1.96 -0.60 -3.10
C LEU A 59 -0.65 -0.09 -2.45
N HIS A 60 -0.17 1.08 -2.86
CA HIS A 60 1.15 1.62 -2.46
C HIS A 60 1.15 2.34 -1.11
N ASN A 61 0.03 2.97 -0.73
CA ASN A 61 -0.02 3.83 0.46
C ASN A 61 -0.68 3.17 1.70
N TYR A 62 -0.97 1.86 1.68
CA TYR A 62 -1.70 1.17 2.75
C TYR A 62 -1.21 1.50 4.16
N TYR A 63 0.11 1.41 4.43
CA TYR A 63 0.63 1.62 5.79
C TYR A 63 0.45 3.07 6.26
N SER A 64 0.67 4.05 5.38
CA SER A 64 0.43 5.48 5.65
C SER A 64 -1.06 5.74 5.88
N TRP A 65 -1.92 5.31 4.95
CA TRP A 65 -3.38 5.37 5.10
C TRP A 65 -3.83 4.76 6.42
N SER A 66 -3.36 3.56 6.75
CA SER A 66 -3.76 2.84 7.95
C SER A 66 -3.35 3.57 9.24
N THR A 67 -2.21 4.27 9.20
CA THR A 67 -1.70 5.09 10.31
C THR A 67 -2.55 6.36 10.46
N HIS A 68 -2.88 7.04 9.37
CA HIS A 68 -3.79 8.20 9.39
C HIS A 68 -5.19 7.82 9.88
N ILE A 69 -5.81 6.74 9.36
CA ILE A 69 -7.09 6.23 9.87
C ILE A 69 -7.00 5.91 11.36
N LYS A 70 -6.01 5.11 11.79
CA LYS A 70 -5.81 4.76 13.21
C LYS A 70 -5.62 6.00 14.09
N SER A 71 -5.00 7.07 13.59
CA SER A 71 -4.83 8.34 14.32
C SER A 71 -6.15 9.11 14.46
N PHE A 72 -6.88 9.35 13.37
CA PHE A 72 -8.18 10.04 13.43
C PHE A 72 -9.20 9.27 14.28
N LEU A 73 -9.28 7.94 14.13
CA LEU A 73 -10.23 7.11 14.89
C LEU A 73 -9.88 6.97 16.38
N GLN A 74 -8.67 7.34 16.82
CA GLN A 74 -8.36 7.45 18.26
C GLN A 74 -9.04 8.64 18.93
N SER A 75 -9.38 9.70 18.18
CA SER A 75 -10.12 10.86 18.70
C SER A 75 -11.62 10.60 18.94
N VAL A 76 -12.14 9.48 18.43
CA VAL A 76 -13.57 9.16 18.47
C VAL A 76 -13.85 8.12 19.57
N PRO A 77 -14.77 8.40 20.52
CA PRO A 77 -15.11 7.46 21.59
C PRO A 77 -15.48 6.06 21.06
N HIS A 78 -15.03 5.04 21.78
CA HIS A 78 -15.29 3.61 21.54
C HIS A 78 -14.79 3.00 20.20
N VAL A 79 -14.46 3.78 19.16
CA VAL A 79 -14.05 3.23 17.85
C VAL A 79 -12.85 2.30 17.96
N MET A 80 -11.86 2.63 18.78
CA MET A 80 -10.69 1.76 19.00
C MET A 80 -11.00 0.43 19.71
N LYS A 81 -12.22 0.24 20.25
CA LYS A 81 -12.73 -1.05 20.71
C LYS A 81 -13.41 -1.83 19.59
N HIS A 82 -14.20 -1.16 18.74
CA HIS A 82 -14.75 -1.73 17.50
C HIS A 82 -13.64 -2.20 16.55
N LEU A 83 -12.67 -1.33 16.22
CA LEU A 83 -11.51 -1.63 15.36
C LEU A 83 -10.75 -2.89 15.82
N LYS A 84 -10.59 -3.06 17.14
CA LYS A 84 -9.87 -4.18 17.75
C LYS A 84 -10.74 -5.44 17.97
N GLY A 85 -12.03 -5.41 17.61
CA GLY A 85 -12.95 -6.52 17.85
C GLY A 85 -13.30 -6.75 19.33
N ALA A 86 -12.98 -5.79 20.19
CA ALA A 86 -13.23 -5.88 21.63
C ALA A 86 -14.69 -5.59 22.00
N TYR A 87 -15.42 -4.88 21.13
CA TYR A 87 -16.89 -4.82 21.14
C TYR A 87 -17.38 -5.64 19.95
N ASP A 88 -17.89 -6.84 20.21
CA ASP A 88 -18.50 -7.74 19.21
C ASP A 88 -20.03 -7.73 19.33
N LYS A 89 -20.74 -8.51 18.50
CA LYS A 89 -22.21 -8.57 18.49
C LYS A 89 -22.86 -9.09 19.79
N LYS A 90 -22.06 -9.51 20.79
CA LYS A 90 -22.52 -9.94 22.13
C LYS A 90 -22.21 -8.92 23.23
N HIS A 91 -21.30 -7.98 22.98
CA HIS A 91 -20.87 -7.00 23.96
C HIS A 91 -21.91 -5.88 24.15
N THR A 92 -22.29 -5.57 25.39
CA THR A 92 -23.38 -4.62 25.71
C THR A 92 -23.17 -3.19 25.20
N LYS A 93 -21.92 -2.79 24.92
CA LYS A 93 -21.57 -1.49 24.32
C LYS A 93 -21.30 -1.56 22.80
N TRP A 94 -21.57 -2.68 22.14
CA TRP A 94 -21.58 -2.74 20.67
C TRP A 94 -22.88 -2.15 20.14
N ASN A 95 -22.79 -1.51 18.97
CA ASN A 95 -23.91 -0.84 18.33
C ASN A 95 -23.79 -1.04 16.81
N CYS A 96 -24.79 -1.67 16.19
CA CYS A 96 -24.78 -1.99 14.76
C CYS A 96 -24.65 -0.74 13.89
N ALA A 97 -25.54 0.25 14.09
CA ALA A 97 -25.56 1.47 13.30
C ALA A 97 -24.24 2.26 13.37
N PHE A 98 -23.54 2.22 14.50
CA PHE A 98 -22.21 2.82 14.63
C PHE A 98 -21.13 2.00 13.90
N ASP A 99 -21.18 0.67 13.96
CA ASP A 99 -20.27 -0.22 13.23
C ASP A 99 -20.46 -0.10 11.70
N ASP A 100 -21.71 -0.07 11.24
CA ASP A 100 -22.10 0.20 9.85
C ASP A 100 -21.65 1.61 9.41
N THR A 101 -21.77 2.60 10.29
CA THR A 101 -21.28 3.96 10.04
C THR A 101 -19.76 3.99 9.85
N LEU A 102 -19.00 3.22 10.65
CA LEU A 102 -17.55 3.11 10.52
C LEU A 102 -17.14 2.39 9.22
N ILE A 103 -17.85 1.33 8.82
CA ILE A 103 -17.64 0.65 7.53
C ILE A 103 -17.87 1.62 6.36
N ASN A 104 -18.97 2.38 6.37
CA ASN A 104 -19.29 3.35 5.33
C ASN A 104 -18.28 4.51 5.29
N ALA A 105 -17.86 5.03 6.45
CA ALA A 105 -16.84 6.08 6.52
C ALA A 105 -15.48 5.58 5.99
N LEU A 106 -15.10 4.34 6.32
CA LEU A 106 -13.90 3.69 5.78
C LEU A 106 -13.98 3.52 4.26
N HIS A 107 -15.13 3.09 3.74
CA HIS A 107 -15.37 2.95 2.29
C HIS A 107 -15.17 4.27 1.54
N GLY A 108 -15.61 5.39 2.11
CA GLY A 108 -15.37 6.74 1.57
C GLY A 108 -13.89 7.17 1.48
N THR A 109 -12.96 6.42 2.10
CA THR A 109 -11.51 6.67 2.00
C THR A 109 -10.82 5.84 0.92
N ILE A 110 -11.51 4.96 0.21
CA ILE A 110 -10.91 4.11 -0.84
C ILE A 110 -10.72 4.93 -2.13
N ASN A 111 -9.59 4.76 -2.82
CA ASN A 111 -9.44 5.29 -4.16
C ASN A 111 -10.17 4.38 -5.15
N THR A 112 -11.15 4.92 -5.88
CA THR A 112 -11.96 4.17 -6.86
C THR A 112 -11.54 4.38 -8.32
N ILE A 113 -10.66 5.35 -8.59
CA ILE A 113 -10.35 5.85 -9.94
C ILE A 113 -8.92 5.53 -10.39
N SER A 114 -7.95 5.50 -9.47
CA SER A 114 -6.54 5.34 -9.84
C SER A 114 -6.20 3.97 -10.44
N LYS A 115 -5.12 3.91 -11.23
CA LYS A 115 -4.52 2.66 -11.75
C LYS A 115 -4.20 1.65 -10.65
N TYR A 116 -3.92 2.12 -9.44
CA TYR A 116 -3.56 1.29 -8.27
C TYR A 116 -4.69 1.23 -7.23
N ASN A 117 -5.94 1.36 -7.69
CA ASN A 117 -7.12 1.17 -6.85
C ASN A 117 -7.16 -0.26 -6.28
N VAL A 118 -7.64 -0.37 -5.05
CA VAL A 118 -7.89 -1.66 -4.38
C VAL A 118 -9.38 -2.02 -4.42
N ASN A 119 -10.20 -1.29 -5.18
CA ASN A 119 -11.65 -1.27 -5.07
C ASN A 119 -12.27 -2.67 -5.22
N TYR A 120 -11.78 -3.49 -6.15
CA TYR A 120 -12.20 -4.88 -6.36
C TYR A 120 -11.98 -5.77 -5.11
N LEU A 121 -10.91 -5.55 -4.36
CA LEU A 121 -10.60 -6.28 -3.13
C LEU A 121 -11.53 -5.82 -1.99
N ILE A 122 -11.65 -4.51 -1.79
CA ILE A 122 -12.41 -3.98 -0.65
C ILE A 122 -13.93 -4.13 -0.82
N LEU A 123 -14.47 -4.04 -2.04
CA LEU A 123 -15.91 -4.26 -2.30
C LEU A 123 -16.34 -5.70 -1.98
N ASN A 124 -15.50 -6.69 -2.29
CA ASN A 124 -15.75 -8.08 -1.92
C ASN A 124 -15.69 -8.24 -0.39
N ILE A 125 -14.70 -7.63 0.26
CA ILE A 125 -14.57 -7.64 1.73
C ILE A 125 -15.82 -7.00 2.39
N ILE A 126 -16.28 -5.84 1.95
CA ILE A 126 -17.45 -5.17 2.55
C ILE A 126 -18.75 -5.94 2.31
N ARG A 127 -18.87 -6.71 1.21
CA ARG A 127 -20.02 -7.59 0.96
C ARG A 127 -20.00 -8.87 1.80
N GLU A 128 -18.82 -9.38 2.15
CA GLU A 128 -18.66 -10.64 2.87
C GLU A 128 -18.64 -10.45 4.40
N TYR A 129 -18.05 -9.35 4.90
CA TYR A 129 -17.74 -9.14 6.32
C TYR A 129 -18.67 -8.13 6.99
N HIS A 130 -19.39 -8.60 8.00
CA HIS A 130 -20.53 -7.92 8.62
C HIS A 130 -20.16 -7.19 9.93
N THR A 131 -18.89 -6.79 10.10
CA THR A 131 -18.41 -5.91 11.18
C THR A 131 -17.18 -5.11 10.77
N PHE A 132 -17.00 -3.92 11.34
CA PHE A 132 -15.86 -3.04 11.10
C PHE A 132 -14.52 -3.71 11.43
N HIS A 133 -14.47 -4.52 12.50
CA HIS A 133 -13.29 -5.31 12.85
C HIS A 133 -12.89 -6.30 11.74
N GLN A 134 -13.86 -7.07 11.24
CA GLN A 134 -13.61 -8.08 10.21
C GLN A 134 -13.19 -7.44 8.88
N VAL A 135 -13.88 -6.36 8.48
CA VAL A 135 -13.51 -5.55 7.31
C VAL A 135 -12.08 -5.03 7.47
N TRP A 136 -11.74 -4.38 8.59
CA TRP A 136 -10.39 -3.90 8.85
C TRP A 136 -9.34 -5.02 8.77
N LYS A 137 -9.58 -6.15 9.45
CA LYS A 137 -8.64 -7.28 9.46
C LYS A 137 -8.43 -7.89 8.09
N LYS A 138 -9.47 -7.95 7.25
CA LYS A 138 -9.36 -8.49 5.88
C LYS A 138 -8.65 -7.52 4.93
N ILE A 139 -8.82 -6.21 5.10
CA ILE A 139 -8.04 -5.19 4.38
C ILE A 139 -6.56 -5.26 4.79
N GLU A 140 -6.30 -5.37 6.10
CA GLU A 140 -4.96 -5.54 6.68
C GLU A 140 -4.30 -6.82 6.10
N THR A 141 -4.89 -8.01 6.26
CA THR A 141 -4.34 -9.26 5.70
C THR A 141 -4.21 -9.26 4.17
N GLY A 142 -5.13 -8.63 3.44
CA GLY A 142 -5.08 -8.57 1.98
C GLY A 142 -3.95 -7.69 1.43
N LEU A 143 -3.64 -6.58 2.11
CA LEU A 143 -2.64 -5.59 1.68
C LEU A 143 -1.28 -5.78 2.37
N THR A 144 -1.22 -6.41 3.55
CA THR A 144 0.04 -6.78 4.23
C THR A 144 0.41 -8.26 4.07
N ASN A 145 -0.17 -8.98 3.10
CA ASN A 145 0.28 -10.32 2.75
C ASN A 145 1.78 -10.28 2.40
N GLU A 146 2.59 -11.13 3.02
CA GLU A 146 4.04 -11.15 2.86
C GLU A 146 4.47 -11.31 1.38
N ALA A 147 3.70 -12.05 0.58
CA ALA A 147 3.92 -12.16 -0.86
C ALA A 147 3.72 -10.82 -1.59
N THR A 148 2.67 -10.06 -1.22
CA THR A 148 2.40 -8.71 -1.74
C THR A 148 3.49 -7.73 -1.30
N VAL A 149 3.83 -7.72 -0.02
CA VAL A 149 4.88 -6.84 0.54
C VAL A 149 6.23 -7.11 -0.12
N THR A 150 6.59 -8.38 -0.31
CA THR A 150 7.83 -8.79 -1.00
C THR A 150 7.81 -8.38 -2.48
N SER A 151 6.68 -8.58 -3.17
CA SER A 151 6.51 -8.14 -4.57
C SER A 151 6.65 -6.61 -4.71
N CYS A 152 6.05 -5.83 -3.81
CA CYS A 152 6.22 -4.38 -3.77
C CYS A 152 7.66 -3.96 -3.43
N GLN A 153 8.34 -4.65 -2.52
CA GLN A 153 9.77 -4.39 -2.22
C GLN A 153 10.67 -4.67 -3.42
N LEU A 154 10.44 -5.77 -4.15
CA LEU A 154 11.15 -6.06 -5.41
C LEU A 154 10.87 -5.01 -6.49
N ALA A 155 9.63 -4.52 -6.61
CA ALA A 155 9.28 -3.45 -7.54
C ALA A 155 9.98 -2.11 -7.19
N LEU A 156 10.08 -1.76 -5.90
CA LEU A 156 10.83 -0.57 -5.46
C LEU A 156 12.35 -0.72 -5.66
N ILE A 157 12.91 -1.92 -5.49
CA ILE A 157 14.32 -2.21 -5.82
C ILE A 157 14.58 -1.98 -7.31
N ALA A 158 13.70 -2.48 -8.18
CA ALA A 158 13.82 -2.27 -9.63
C ALA A 158 13.72 -0.78 -9.99
N GLN A 159 12.70 -0.07 -9.48
CA GLN A 159 12.54 1.38 -9.70
C GLN A 159 13.76 2.19 -9.24
N LEU A 160 14.35 1.85 -8.09
CA LEU A 160 15.55 2.52 -7.59
C LEU A 160 16.78 2.24 -8.46
N GLY A 161 16.90 1.04 -9.02
CA GLY A 161 18.00 0.66 -9.91
C GLY A 161 17.88 1.26 -11.32
N ASP A 162 16.65 1.45 -11.82
CA ASP A 162 16.33 1.98 -13.15
C ASP A 162 16.27 3.52 -13.21
N ILE A 163 16.30 4.20 -12.06
CA ILE A 163 16.16 5.66 -11.96
C ILE A 163 17.28 6.40 -12.71
N LYS A 164 16.93 7.50 -13.38
CA LYS A 164 17.81 8.27 -14.26
C LYS A 164 17.60 9.76 -14.04
N MET A 165 18.68 10.53 -14.12
CA MET A 165 18.61 11.98 -14.06
C MET A 165 18.12 12.52 -15.41
N PHE A 166 17.05 13.31 -15.40
CA PHE A 166 16.50 13.97 -16.59
C PHE A 166 16.80 15.47 -16.57
N ASN A 167 17.14 16.04 -17.74
CA ASN A 167 17.43 17.46 -17.93
C ASN A 167 18.42 18.04 -16.91
N SER A 168 19.39 17.23 -16.46
CA SER A 168 20.39 17.56 -15.44
C SER A 168 19.82 18.06 -14.09
N ASN A 169 18.52 17.83 -13.85
CA ASN A 169 17.81 18.32 -12.67
C ASN A 169 17.97 17.32 -11.50
N THR A 170 18.92 17.63 -10.62
CA THR A 170 19.27 16.78 -9.49
C THR A 170 18.25 16.89 -8.35
N GLN A 171 17.62 18.05 -8.17
CA GLN A 171 16.52 18.20 -7.21
C GLN A 171 15.37 17.20 -7.48
N LYS A 172 14.97 17.03 -8.74
CA LYS A 172 13.94 16.05 -9.15
C LYS A 172 14.38 14.60 -8.89
N LEU A 173 15.61 14.26 -9.22
CA LEU A 173 16.19 12.94 -8.91
C LEU A 173 16.19 12.65 -7.39
N ILE A 174 16.60 13.62 -6.58
CA ILE A 174 16.60 13.53 -5.11
C ILE A 174 15.18 13.34 -4.56
N GLN A 175 14.18 14.03 -5.11
CA GLN A 175 12.77 13.87 -4.75
C GLN A 175 12.25 12.46 -5.08
N GLU A 176 12.55 11.95 -6.27
CA GLU A 176 12.15 10.60 -6.69
C GLU A 176 12.78 9.50 -5.81
N ILE A 177 14.10 9.58 -5.53
CA ILE A 177 14.77 8.65 -4.59
C ILE A 177 14.15 8.74 -3.19
N ARG A 178 13.82 9.95 -2.70
CA ARG A 178 13.17 10.12 -1.39
C ARG A 178 11.73 9.60 -1.35
N SER A 179 10.99 9.64 -2.45
CA SER A 179 9.67 8.99 -2.55
C SER A 179 9.80 7.47 -2.42
N ILE A 180 10.73 6.87 -3.19
CA ILE A 180 11.02 5.43 -3.13
C ILE A 180 11.50 5.01 -1.74
N GLN A 181 12.35 5.82 -1.08
CA GLN A 181 12.75 5.61 0.31
C GLN A 181 11.55 5.64 1.27
N MET A 182 10.63 6.61 1.11
CA MET A 182 9.43 6.73 1.95
C MET A 182 8.50 5.53 1.78
N GLU A 183 8.21 5.11 0.54
CA GLU A 183 7.41 3.91 0.26
C GLU A 183 8.06 2.65 0.83
N SER A 184 9.37 2.48 0.67
CA SER A 184 10.11 1.34 1.24
C SER A 184 10.11 1.33 2.77
N SER A 185 10.16 2.51 3.40
CA SER A 185 10.00 2.70 4.84
C SER A 185 8.60 2.31 5.32
N LEU A 186 7.56 2.67 4.55
CA LEU A 186 6.18 2.28 4.83
C LEU A 186 5.99 0.76 4.72
N LEU A 187 6.67 0.08 3.80
CA LEU A 187 6.73 -1.39 3.73
C LEU A 187 7.59 -2.06 4.83
N GLY A 188 8.05 -1.30 5.83
CA GLY A 188 8.77 -1.82 7.00
C GLY A 188 10.21 -2.26 6.75
N LYS A 189 10.78 -2.04 5.57
CA LYS A 189 12.18 -2.34 5.22
C LYS A 189 12.83 -1.14 4.50
N PRO A 190 13.06 -0.01 5.20
CA PRO A 190 13.67 1.18 4.61
C PRO A 190 15.01 0.85 3.93
N PHE A 191 15.26 1.45 2.76
CA PHE A 191 16.55 1.31 2.09
C PHE A 191 17.69 1.87 2.94
N ALA A 192 18.80 1.13 2.99
CA ALA A 192 20.00 1.53 3.70
C ALA A 192 20.69 2.73 3.00
N ASN A 193 21.44 3.52 3.79
CA ASN A 193 21.98 4.81 3.37
C ASN A 193 23.00 4.65 2.22
N ASP A 194 23.83 3.62 2.29
CA ASP A 194 24.76 3.18 1.23
C ASP A 194 24.05 2.87 -0.09
N THR A 195 22.89 2.21 -0.05
CA THR A 195 22.08 1.83 -1.21
C THR A 195 21.51 3.08 -1.89
N LEU A 196 21.04 4.05 -1.11
CA LEU A 196 20.52 5.33 -1.61
C LEU A 196 21.66 6.22 -2.16
N PHE A 197 22.80 6.26 -1.46
CA PHE A 197 24.01 6.96 -1.90
C PHE A 197 24.53 6.39 -3.23
N SER A 198 24.64 5.06 -3.35
CA SER A 198 25.18 4.40 -4.55
C SER A 198 24.31 4.62 -5.78
N ASN A 199 22.98 4.65 -5.63
CA ASN A 199 22.09 4.98 -6.75
C ASN A 199 22.15 6.47 -7.12
N LEU A 200 22.14 7.39 -6.14
CA LEU A 200 22.32 8.82 -6.41
C LEU A 200 23.68 9.11 -7.10
N GLN A 201 24.76 8.45 -6.66
CA GLN A 201 26.08 8.49 -7.27
C GLN A 201 26.06 7.95 -8.71
N LYS A 202 25.53 6.74 -8.93
CA LYS A 202 25.38 6.11 -10.26
C LYS A 202 24.67 7.04 -11.26
N CYS A 203 23.60 7.72 -10.84
CA CYS A 203 22.82 8.60 -11.70
C CYS A 203 23.49 9.96 -11.99
N THR A 204 24.49 10.37 -11.22
CA THR A 204 25.13 11.71 -11.30
C THR A 204 26.59 11.69 -11.74
N ILE A 205 27.35 10.62 -11.46
CA ILE A 205 28.78 10.51 -11.81
C ILE A 205 29.04 10.54 -13.32
N CYS A 206 28.06 10.09 -14.12
CA CYS A 206 28.12 10.12 -15.58
C CYS A 206 27.88 11.53 -16.16
N HIS A 207 27.43 12.50 -15.36
CA HIS A 207 27.13 13.84 -15.81
C HIS A 207 28.34 14.78 -15.60
N PRO A 208 28.89 15.42 -16.66
CA PRO A 208 30.13 16.20 -16.56
C PRO A 208 30.12 17.26 -15.45
N MET A 209 28.98 17.93 -15.25
CA MET A 209 28.86 19.03 -14.28
C MET A 209 28.80 18.57 -12.82
N TYR A 210 28.51 17.29 -12.55
CA TYR A 210 28.38 16.74 -11.19
C TYR A 210 29.48 15.74 -10.85
N LYS A 211 30.17 15.17 -11.86
CA LYS A 211 31.24 14.18 -11.69
C LYS A 211 32.26 14.57 -10.62
N GLU A 212 32.78 15.79 -10.66
CA GLU A 212 33.80 16.27 -9.72
C GLU A 212 33.28 16.30 -8.27
N THR A 213 32.09 16.89 -8.05
CA THR A 213 31.40 16.91 -6.75
C THR A 213 31.15 15.50 -6.21
N VAL A 214 30.81 14.56 -7.10
CA VAL A 214 30.55 13.15 -6.78
C VAL A 214 31.84 12.38 -6.45
N THR A 215 32.98 12.75 -7.05
CA THR A 215 34.29 12.13 -6.75
C THR A 215 35.02 12.74 -5.56
N THR A 216 34.73 14.00 -5.20
CA THR A 216 35.41 14.72 -4.11
C THR A 216 34.74 14.53 -2.75
N ILE A 217 33.49 14.05 -2.70
CA ILE A 217 32.79 13.83 -1.43
C ILE A 217 33.29 12.58 -0.69
N SER A 218 34.08 12.78 0.36
CA SER A 218 34.60 11.73 1.24
C SER A 218 33.54 11.11 2.17
N GLN A 219 32.37 11.74 2.32
CA GLN A 219 31.29 11.26 3.16
C GLN A 219 30.33 10.36 2.36
N LEU A 220 30.41 9.05 2.61
CA LEU A 220 29.52 8.02 2.06
C LEU A 220 28.13 8.07 2.72
N ASN A 221 27.41 9.17 2.52
CA ASN A 221 26.10 9.45 3.10
C ASN A 221 25.22 10.17 2.08
N PHE A 222 24.06 9.57 1.77
CA PHE A 222 23.05 10.08 0.84
C PHE A 222 22.66 11.54 1.12
N ASN A 223 22.56 11.95 2.40
CA ASN A 223 22.21 13.33 2.76
C ASN A 223 23.36 14.33 2.54
N ALA A 224 24.62 13.89 2.66
CA ALA A 224 25.78 14.73 2.34
C ALA A 224 25.88 14.94 0.83
N LEU A 225 25.76 13.86 0.04
CA LEU A 225 25.76 13.91 -1.42
C LEU A 225 24.56 14.73 -1.95
N THR A 226 23.37 14.56 -1.38
CA THR A 226 22.18 15.38 -1.65
C THR A 226 22.48 16.88 -1.51
N THR A 227 23.08 17.29 -0.38
CA THR A 227 23.39 18.69 -0.10
C THR A 227 24.43 19.24 -1.08
N ALA A 228 25.52 18.50 -1.32
CA ALA A 228 26.58 18.90 -2.24
C ALA A 228 26.07 19.08 -3.68
N LEU A 229 25.20 18.17 -4.15
CA LEU A 229 24.59 18.24 -5.49
C LEU A 229 23.60 19.41 -5.63
N ILE A 230 22.82 19.73 -4.60
CA ILE A 230 21.93 20.91 -4.61
C ILE A 230 22.76 22.20 -4.69
N ILE A 231 23.83 22.32 -3.90
CA ILE A 231 24.74 23.47 -3.95
C ILE A 231 25.39 23.59 -5.34
N CYS A 232 25.84 22.48 -5.92
CA CYS A 232 26.40 22.45 -7.26
C CYS A 232 25.40 22.90 -8.33
N GLN A 233 24.17 22.36 -8.32
CA GLN A 233 23.11 22.76 -9.25
C GLN A 233 22.80 24.26 -9.12
N SER A 234 22.66 24.80 -7.90
CA SER A 234 22.42 26.23 -7.70
C SER A 234 23.62 27.11 -8.11
N ALA A 235 24.86 26.65 -7.97
CA ALA A 235 26.03 27.38 -8.46
C ALA A 235 26.06 27.46 -10.00
N ILE A 236 25.61 26.40 -10.68
CA ILE A 236 25.44 26.35 -12.15
C ILE A 236 24.31 27.27 -12.61
N GLU A 237 23.13 27.18 -11.97
CA GLU A 237 21.94 27.97 -12.34
C GLU A 237 22.17 29.49 -12.22
N ASN A 238 22.95 29.92 -11.23
CA ASN A 238 23.24 31.33 -10.96
C ASN A 238 24.44 31.89 -11.76
N ASN A 239 25.22 31.06 -12.47
CA ASN A 239 26.43 31.51 -13.16
C ASN A 239 26.36 31.27 -14.68
N PRO A 240 26.13 32.32 -15.50
CA PRO A 240 25.83 32.16 -16.93
C PRO A 240 26.98 31.53 -17.72
N THR A 241 28.22 31.63 -17.25
CA THR A 241 29.41 31.02 -17.87
C THR A 241 29.35 29.48 -17.89
N TYR A 242 28.56 28.87 -16.99
CA TYR A 242 28.38 27.40 -16.92
C TYR A 242 27.20 26.88 -17.75
N LYS A 243 26.54 27.73 -18.55
CA LYS A 243 25.63 27.28 -19.63
C LYS A 243 26.46 26.74 -20.79
N VAL A 244 27.07 25.58 -20.58
CA VAL A 244 27.76 24.81 -21.63
C VAL A 244 26.78 24.53 -22.76
N ASP A 245 27.16 24.87 -23.99
CA ASP A 245 26.36 24.56 -25.17
C ASP A 245 26.29 23.03 -25.36
N LEU A 246 25.12 22.47 -25.05
CA LEU A 246 24.82 21.05 -25.18
C LEU A 246 25.05 20.52 -26.60
N CYS A 247 25.02 21.39 -27.63
CA CYS A 247 25.30 21.01 -29.01
C CYS A 247 26.76 20.54 -29.21
N GLN A 248 27.73 21.10 -28.48
CA GLN A 248 29.14 20.70 -28.63
C GLN A 248 29.46 19.33 -28.01
N ALA A 249 28.65 18.84 -27.06
CA ALA A 249 28.89 17.56 -26.40
C ALA A 249 28.71 16.36 -27.37
N GLY A 250 27.77 16.44 -28.31
CA GLY A 250 27.52 15.39 -29.29
C GLY A 250 28.62 15.23 -30.35
N ALA A 251 29.35 16.30 -30.66
CA ALA A 251 30.31 16.33 -31.77
C ALA A 251 31.62 15.55 -31.51
N ARG A 252 31.98 15.26 -30.25
CA ARG A 252 33.28 14.69 -29.89
C ARG A 252 33.38 13.16 -29.87
N ILE A 253 32.29 12.44 -30.16
CA ILE A 253 32.26 10.96 -30.11
C ILE A 253 32.27 10.33 -31.52
N ALA A 254 32.00 11.10 -32.57
CA ALA A 254 31.81 10.60 -33.94
C ALA A 254 32.99 10.92 -34.90
N GLY A 255 34.23 10.94 -34.39
CA GLY A 255 35.33 11.69 -35.06
C GLY A 255 36.74 11.11 -35.08
N SER A 256 37.00 9.86 -34.67
CA SER A 256 38.30 9.19 -34.93
C SER A 256 38.24 7.67 -34.72
N ASP A 257 38.09 6.92 -35.82
CA ASP A 257 38.97 5.78 -36.15
C ASP A 257 38.46 5.11 -37.44
N ASN A 258 39.18 5.33 -38.54
CA ASN A 258 39.29 4.47 -39.73
C ASN A 258 40.05 5.22 -40.84
N GLN A 259 41.37 4.99 -40.94
CA GLN A 259 41.95 4.61 -42.24
C GLN A 259 43.33 3.96 -42.11
N ASP A 260 43.46 2.85 -42.85
CA ASP A 260 44.68 2.17 -43.31
C ASP A 260 45.67 3.13 -44.03
N GLU A 261 46.92 2.76 -44.41
CA GLU A 261 47.29 1.49 -45.04
C GLU A 261 48.79 1.14 -45.02
N SER A 262 49.06 -0.15 -44.82
CA SER A 262 50.22 -1.00 -45.23
C SER A 262 51.69 -0.51 -45.21
N ALA A 263 52.55 -1.43 -44.72
CA ALA A 263 53.85 -1.75 -45.33
C ALA A 263 54.03 -3.29 -45.32
N LYS A 264 54.88 -3.85 -46.18
CA LYS A 264 54.90 -5.29 -46.53
C LYS A 264 56.15 -6.05 -46.04
N VAL A 265 55.91 -7.30 -45.61
CA VAL A 265 56.76 -8.51 -45.81
C VAL A 265 58.13 -8.54 -45.11
N ASP A 266 58.34 -9.53 -44.21
CA ASP A 266 59.15 -10.71 -44.59
C ASP A 266 58.82 -11.98 -43.76
N LYS A 267 59.43 -13.13 -44.10
CA LYS A 267 59.00 -14.50 -43.73
C LYS A 267 59.88 -15.22 -42.70
N LYS A 268 59.24 -16.12 -41.91
CA LYS A 268 59.61 -17.53 -41.61
C LYS A 268 58.58 -18.13 -40.59
N ASP A 269 58.09 -19.36 -40.74
CA ASP A 269 58.69 -20.67 -40.36
C ASP A 269 59.15 -20.69 -38.88
N GLU A 270 58.79 -21.60 -37.96
CA GLU A 270 57.94 -22.83 -37.92
C GLU A 270 57.58 -23.13 -36.41
N LYS A 271 56.86 -24.14 -35.87
CA LYS A 271 56.29 -25.45 -36.32
C LYS A 271 55.18 -25.99 -35.35
N ASP A 272 54.41 -27.00 -35.80
CA ASP A 272 53.67 -28.08 -35.09
C ASP A 272 53.36 -28.04 -33.56
N LYS A 273 52.05 -28.09 -33.22
CA LYS A 273 51.32 -29.23 -32.58
C LYS A 273 49.92 -28.76 -32.13
N LYS A 274 48.76 -29.43 -32.27
CA LYS A 274 48.27 -30.74 -32.78
C LYS A 274 47.40 -31.40 -31.68
N ASP A 275 46.13 -31.61 -32.03
CA ASP A 275 45.08 -32.51 -31.48
C ASP A 275 44.87 -32.63 -29.95
N GLU A 276 43.64 -32.38 -29.48
CA GLU A 276 42.67 -33.44 -29.06
C GLU A 276 41.39 -32.80 -28.47
N LYS A 277 40.21 -33.43 -28.45
CA LYS A 277 39.21 -33.77 -29.49
C LYS A 277 37.96 -34.32 -28.76
N ASP A 278 36.77 -34.16 -29.37
CA ASP A 278 35.56 -35.00 -29.19
C ASP A 278 34.70 -34.96 -27.89
N LYS A 279 33.36 -34.91 -28.14
CA LYS A 279 32.24 -35.56 -27.39
C LYS A 279 31.73 -34.90 -26.08
N LYS A 280 30.42 -34.91 -25.78
CA LYS A 280 29.24 -35.32 -26.57
C LYS A 280 27.94 -34.63 -26.09
N ASP A 281 26.88 -34.79 -26.87
CA ASP A 281 25.48 -34.57 -26.48
C ASP A 281 25.07 -35.38 -25.24
N ASP A 282 24.04 -34.91 -24.55
CA ASP A 282 22.87 -35.77 -24.36
C ASP A 282 21.57 -34.96 -24.28
N SER A 283 20.47 -35.54 -24.74
CA SER A 283 19.14 -34.93 -24.73
C SER A 283 18.09 -36.00 -24.45
N HIS A 284 17.06 -35.72 -23.64
CA HIS A 284 15.65 -36.04 -23.94
C HIS A 284 14.67 -35.74 -22.78
N THR A 285 13.50 -35.21 -23.16
CA THR A 285 12.15 -35.71 -22.83
C THR A 285 11.85 -36.14 -21.38
N SER A 286 10.85 -35.50 -20.73
CA SER A 286 9.47 -36.04 -20.72
C SER A 286 8.46 -35.13 -20.01
N ALA A 287 7.19 -35.24 -20.41
CA ALA A 287 6.05 -34.63 -19.74
C ALA A 287 5.30 -35.67 -18.89
N ARG A 288 4.59 -35.23 -17.84
CA ARG A 288 3.55 -36.08 -17.23
C ARG A 288 2.34 -35.29 -16.76
N VAL A 289 1.20 -35.62 -17.36
CA VAL A 289 -0.14 -35.17 -16.93
C VAL A 289 -0.55 -35.95 -15.68
N ALA A 290 -1.23 -35.30 -14.75
CA ALA A 290 -1.93 -35.92 -13.62
C ALA A 290 -3.37 -35.38 -13.52
N THR A 291 -4.32 -36.22 -13.15
CA THR A 291 -5.76 -35.99 -13.36
C THR A 291 -6.53 -35.56 -12.11
N ARG A 292 -7.62 -34.82 -12.34
CA ARG A 292 -8.66 -34.50 -11.35
C ARG A 292 -9.46 -35.75 -10.96
N PRO A 293 -9.75 -35.95 -9.66
CA PRO A 293 -10.97 -36.62 -9.21
C PRO A 293 -12.12 -35.62 -9.13
N ARG A 294 -13.32 -36.01 -9.59
CA ARG A 294 -14.58 -35.45 -9.07
C ARG A 294 -14.92 -36.20 -7.77
N LYS A 295 -15.62 -35.54 -6.85
CA LYS A 295 -16.49 -36.22 -5.89
C LYS A 295 -17.96 -35.95 -6.22
N ILE A 296 -18.79 -36.87 -5.74
CA ILE A 296 -20.25 -36.94 -5.88
C ILE A 296 -20.86 -35.99 -4.85
#